data_AF-A0A1Q7H4S2-F1
#
_entry.id   AF-A0A1Q7H4S2-F1
#
_cell.length_a   1.000
_cell.length_b   1.000
_cell.length_c   1.000
_cell.angle_alpha   90.00
_cell.angle_beta   90.00
_cell.angle_gamma   90.00
#
_symmetry.space_group_name_H-M   'P 1'
#
loop_
_entity.id
_entity.type
_entity.pdbx_description
1 polymer ?
#
loop_
_entity_poly.entity_id
_entity_poly.type
_entity_poly.pdbx_seq_one_letter_code
_entity_poly.pdbx_strand_id
1 'polypeptide(L)'
;MTLLPAAFFNYIVPLQIGARDVAFPRLNAFSYWVFVLVESLLLFILLRYRQRAGAATPKATHGHTALEIAWTLAPALILVFIAVPTMRTIFATQQPPAFDALKIEVIGHQWWWEYRYPSAGIVTANELHVPVGRPVVLEISTADVIHSFWAPSLGGKRDLIPGHVNRITFTAESVGTFTGQCAEFCGESHANMRLRVSVESDSAFRGWLAGQGGLGRPAAKGSVVPPLRLHRLPHGDGGLGGSDRAELDARGQSHDDRRRRAAEHARGPGALDQRSAGREARR
;
A
#
# COMPACT_ATOMS: atom_id res chain seq x y z
N MET A 1 1.51 22.13 30.01
CA MET A 1 1.45 22.94 28.76
C MET A 1 2.42 22.30 27.78
N THR A 2 2.09 21.74 26.63
CA THR A 2 0.85 21.51 25.89
C THR A 2 1.32 20.53 24.79
N LEU A 3 0.82 19.30 24.74
CA LEU A 3 1.13 18.33 23.66
C LEU A 3 0.26 18.55 22.41
N LEU A 4 -0.83 19.32 22.54
CA LEU A 4 -1.69 19.71 21.42
C LEU A 4 -1.00 20.55 20.33
N PRO A 5 -0.16 21.57 20.61
CA PRO A 5 0.45 22.40 19.59
C PRO A 5 1.42 21.62 18.72
N ALA A 6 2.06 20.54 19.20
CA ALA A 6 3.01 19.76 18.40
C ALA A 6 2.30 18.97 17.28
N ALA A 7 1.14 18.38 17.58
CA ALA A 7 0.32 17.69 16.56
C ALA A 7 -0.25 18.69 15.53
N PHE A 8 -0.60 19.91 15.99
CA PHE A 8 -1.04 20.99 15.12
C PHE A 8 0.11 21.77 14.44
N PHE A 9 1.36 21.65 14.91
CA PHE A 9 2.50 22.38 14.34
C PHE A 9 2.85 21.91 12.93
N ASN A 10 2.59 20.63 12.64
CA ASN A 10 2.69 20.04 11.30
C ASN A 10 1.75 20.73 10.28
N TYR A 11 0.76 21.49 10.74
CA TYR A 11 -0.24 22.17 9.90
C TYR A 11 0.06 23.66 9.65
N ILE A 12 1.02 24.25 10.40
CA ILE A 12 1.46 25.65 10.23
C ILE A 12 2.88 25.67 9.66
N VAL A 13 3.74 24.76 10.13
CA VAL A 13 5.09 24.52 9.61
C VAL A 13 5.03 23.21 8.85
N PRO A 14 5.37 23.16 7.55
CA PRO A 14 5.36 21.92 6.79
C PRO A 14 6.44 21.00 7.35
N LEU A 15 6.09 20.16 8.34
CA LEU A 15 6.94 19.03 8.70
C LEU A 15 6.81 18.06 7.52
N GLN A 16 7.80 18.10 6.64
CA GLN A 16 8.00 17.16 5.54
C GLN A 16 8.23 15.76 6.11
N ILE A 17 7.17 15.10 6.60
CA ILE A 17 7.20 13.68 6.93
C ILE A 17 6.95 12.93 5.61
N GLY A 18 8.02 12.74 4.83
CA GLY A 18 8.01 12.09 3.52
C GLY A 18 8.93 12.77 2.51
N ALA A 19 9.01 12.22 1.29
CA ALA A 19 9.75 12.83 0.19
C ALA A 19 9.29 14.29 -0.08
N ARG A 20 10.22 15.18 -0.46
CA ARG A 20 9.97 16.63 -0.59
C ARG A 20 8.86 16.99 -1.58
N ASP A 21 8.55 16.10 -2.52
CA ASP A 21 7.56 16.29 -3.59
C ASP A 21 6.13 15.86 -3.23
N VAL A 22 5.87 15.48 -1.98
CA VAL A 22 4.49 15.19 -1.57
C VAL A 22 3.70 16.51 -1.51
N ALA A 23 2.73 16.69 -2.41
CA ALA A 23 1.74 17.79 -2.38
C ALA A 23 0.90 17.85 -1.08
N PHE A 24 1.15 16.90 -0.18
CA PHE A 24 0.39 16.56 1.01
C PHE A 24 0.27 17.70 2.03
N PRO A 25 1.31 18.49 2.38
CA PRO A 25 1.15 19.53 3.41
C PRO A 25 0.19 20.65 2.99
N ARG A 26 0.25 21.09 1.73
CA ARG A 26 -0.62 22.15 1.21
C ARG A 26 -2.06 21.67 1.01
N LEU A 27 -2.23 20.45 0.46
CA LEU A 27 -3.55 19.84 0.29
C LEU A 27 -4.21 19.57 1.65
N ASN A 28 -3.45 19.05 2.61
CA ASN A 28 -3.94 18.81 3.96
C ASN A 28 -4.33 20.11 4.68
N ALA A 29 -3.52 21.17 4.55
CA ALA A 29 -3.88 22.50 5.06
C ALA A 29 -5.17 23.05 4.43
N PHE A 30 -5.33 22.92 3.11
CA PHE A 30 -6.56 23.30 2.43
C PHE A 30 -7.78 22.52 2.95
N SER A 31 -7.68 21.18 3.03
CA SER A 31 -8.75 20.33 3.58
C SER A 31 -9.12 20.71 5.01
N TYR A 32 -8.15 21.05 5.86
CA TYR A 32 -8.39 21.50 7.23
C TYR A 32 -9.23 22.79 7.28
N TRP A 33 -8.89 23.80 6.47
CA TRP A 33 -9.64 25.06 6.47
C TRP A 33 -11.06 24.88 5.94
N VAL A 34 -11.24 24.04 4.92
CA VAL A 34 -12.58 23.66 4.42
C VAL A 34 -13.37 22.96 5.53
N PHE A 35 -12.75 22.02 6.24
CA PHE A 35 -13.37 21.34 7.38
C PHE A 35 -13.80 22.32 8.47
N VAL A 36 -12.90 23.20 8.94
CA VAL A 36 -13.21 24.21 9.96
C VAL A 36 -14.36 25.11 9.52
N LEU A 37 -14.38 25.56 8.27
CA LEU A 37 -15.46 26.38 7.72
C LEU A 37 -16.80 25.65 7.74
N VAL A 38 -16.84 24.43 7.19
CA VAL A 38 -18.07 23.63 7.07
C VAL A 38 -18.59 23.24 8.45
N GLU A 39 -17.73 22.76 9.34
CA GLU A 39 -18.11 22.38 10.71
C GLU A 39 -18.54 23.59 11.53
N SER A 40 -17.87 24.74 11.40
CA SER A 40 -18.28 25.96 12.11
C SER A 40 -19.66 26.44 11.64
N LEU A 41 -19.94 26.37 10.33
CA LEU A 41 -21.25 26.69 9.78
C LEU A 41 -22.31 25.69 10.26
N LEU A 42 -21.99 24.40 10.27
CA LEU A 42 -22.88 23.35 10.76
C LEU A 42 -23.20 23.57 12.25
N LEU A 43 -22.17 23.76 13.09
CA LEU A 43 -22.33 24.07 14.50
C LEU A 43 -23.13 25.36 14.71
N PHE A 44 -22.85 26.41 13.94
CA PHE A 44 -23.63 27.64 13.97
C PHE A 44 -25.11 27.37 13.67
N ILE A 45 -25.42 26.62 12.61
CA ILE A 45 -26.80 26.27 12.25
C ILE A 45 -27.46 25.45 13.36
N LEU A 46 -26.78 24.43 13.89
CA LEU A 46 -27.29 23.59 14.98
C LEU A 46 -27.58 24.40 16.25
N LEU A 47 -26.71 25.34 16.61
CA LEU A 47 -26.89 26.19 17.79
C LEU A 47 -27.95 27.27 17.57
N ARG A 48 -27.95 27.92 16.41
CA ARG A 48 -28.82 29.05 16.06
C ARG A 48 -30.26 28.64 15.79
N TYR A 49 -30.47 27.46 15.20
CA TYR A 49 -31.77 26.92 14.82
C TYR A 49 -32.21 25.73 15.68
N ARG A 50 -31.55 25.51 16.83
CA ARG A 50 -32.00 24.53 17.84
C ARG A 50 -33.44 24.81 18.25
N GLN A 51 -34.32 23.82 18.13
CA GLN A 51 -35.72 23.94 18.53
C GLN A 51 -35.83 24.28 20.02
N ARG A 52 -36.70 25.23 20.36
CA ARG A 52 -37.01 25.64 21.74
C ARG A 52 -38.50 25.45 22.01
N ALA A 53 -38.85 25.22 23.27
CA ALA A 53 -40.25 25.13 23.68
C ALA A 53 -40.99 26.43 23.32
N GLY A 54 -42.11 26.32 22.61
CA GLY A 54 -42.92 27.45 22.14
C GLY A 54 -42.42 28.14 20.87
N ALA A 55 -41.40 27.60 20.18
CA ALA A 55 -40.96 28.16 18.89
C ALA A 55 -42.03 27.97 17.80
N ALA A 56 -42.26 29.02 17.00
CA ALA A 56 -43.16 28.97 15.85
C ALA A 56 -42.69 27.95 14.80
N THR A 57 -43.64 27.41 14.03
CA THR A 57 -43.34 26.49 12.92
C THR A 57 -42.48 27.19 11.86
N PRO A 58 -41.37 26.58 11.42
CA PRO A 58 -40.51 27.18 10.41
C PRO A 58 -41.23 27.27 9.05
N LYS A 59 -40.88 28.30 8.27
CA LYS A 59 -41.37 28.46 6.91
C LYS A 59 -40.91 27.29 6.03
N ALA A 60 -41.83 26.62 5.37
CA ALA A 60 -41.50 25.60 4.38
C ALA A 60 -40.85 26.25 3.16
N THR A 61 -39.54 26.07 3.01
CA THR A 61 -38.76 26.49 1.84
C THR A 61 -38.37 25.25 1.04
N HIS A 62 -38.59 25.28 -0.27
CA HIS A 62 -38.20 24.21 -1.18
C HIS A 62 -37.06 24.67 -2.09
N GLY A 63 -35.85 24.15 -1.85
CA GLY A 63 -34.69 24.26 -2.73
C GLY A 63 -34.20 25.67 -3.05
N HIS A 64 -33.05 25.73 -3.71
CA HIS A 64 -32.57 26.96 -4.33
C HIS A 64 -31.67 26.58 -5.50
N THR A 65 -32.22 26.52 -6.72
CA THR A 65 -31.53 25.98 -7.90
C THR A 65 -30.16 26.60 -8.16
N ALA A 66 -30.00 27.91 -7.95
CA ALA A 66 -28.69 28.54 -8.13
C ALA A 66 -27.66 28.07 -7.09
N LEU A 67 -28.10 27.76 -5.87
CA LEU A 67 -27.24 27.24 -4.80
C LEU A 67 -26.88 25.77 -5.09
N GLU A 68 -27.84 25.01 -5.62
CA GLU A 68 -27.65 23.64 -6.09
C GLU A 68 -26.60 23.54 -7.20
N ILE A 69 -26.66 24.44 -8.18
CA ILE A 69 -25.66 24.53 -9.24
C ILE A 69 -24.30 24.94 -8.66
N ALA A 70 -24.27 25.95 -7.78
CA ALA A 70 -23.03 26.47 -7.21
C ALA A 70 -22.27 25.40 -6.41
N TRP A 71 -22.94 24.66 -5.52
CA TRP A 71 -22.28 23.62 -4.72
C TRP A 71 -21.97 22.35 -5.51
N THR A 72 -22.50 22.18 -6.71
CA THR A 72 -22.17 21.05 -7.59
C THR A 72 -20.95 21.39 -8.45
N LEU A 73 -20.93 22.60 -8.99
CA LEU A 73 -19.83 23.08 -9.82
C LEU A 73 -18.56 23.34 -9.01
N ALA A 74 -18.68 23.85 -7.78
CA ALA A 74 -17.51 24.16 -6.96
C ALA A 74 -16.63 22.91 -6.65
N PRO A 75 -17.16 21.77 -6.15
CA PRO A 75 -16.38 20.54 -5.99
C PRO A 75 -15.84 19.98 -7.31
N ALA A 76 -16.62 20.05 -8.40
CA ALA A 76 -16.16 19.59 -9.70
C ALA A 76 -14.91 20.36 -10.19
N LEU A 77 -14.91 21.69 -10.05
CA LEU A 77 -13.77 22.53 -10.39
C LEU A 77 -12.56 22.27 -9.48
N ILE A 78 -12.78 22.05 -8.17
CA ILE A 78 -11.71 21.66 -7.23
C ILE A 78 -11.05 20.34 -7.66
N LEU A 79 -11.85 19.34 -8.06
CA LEU A 79 -11.32 18.06 -8.53
C LEU A 79 -10.47 18.23 -9.80
N VAL A 80 -10.91 19.03 -10.76
CA VAL A 80 -10.11 19.32 -11.97
C VAL A 80 -8.79 20.00 -11.61
N PHE A 81 -8.83 20.98 -10.69
CA PHE A 81 -7.64 21.70 -10.23
C PHE A 81 -6.61 20.77 -9.56
N ILE A 82 -7.05 19.76 -8.80
CA ILE A 82 -6.17 18.77 -8.16
C ILE A 82 -5.71 17.70 -9.16
N ALA A 83 -6.58 17.27 -10.09
CA ALA A 83 -6.31 16.18 -11.01
C ALA A 83 -5.17 16.48 -11.99
N VAL A 84 -5.13 17.69 -12.56
CA VAL A 84 -4.11 18.07 -13.56
C VAL A 84 -2.67 17.98 -13.03
N PRO A 85 -2.30 18.63 -11.90
CA PRO A 85 -0.95 18.48 -11.35
C PRO A 85 -0.66 17.05 -10.89
N THR A 86 -1.66 16.34 -10.34
CA THR A 86 -1.50 14.94 -9.92
C THR A 86 -1.10 14.04 -11.10
N MET A 87 -1.81 14.14 -12.22
CA MET A 87 -1.50 13.38 -13.43
C MET A 87 -0.10 13.72 -13.97
N ARG A 88 0.28 15.00 -13.99
CA ARG A 88 1.63 15.43 -14.40
C ARG A 88 2.72 14.79 -13.52
N THR A 89 2.53 14.80 -12.21
CA THR A 89 3.47 14.19 -11.25
C THR A 89 3.54 12.66 -11.40
N ILE A 90 2.41 11.98 -11.63
CA ILE A 90 2.38 10.54 -11.89
C ILE A 90 3.26 10.20 -13.11
N PHE A 91 3.08 10.89 -14.24
CA PHE A 91 3.89 10.62 -15.43
C PHE A 91 5.37 10.98 -15.24
N ALA A 92 5.68 12.06 -14.52
CA ALA A 92 7.06 12.44 -14.22
C ALA A 92 7.79 11.39 -13.35
N THR A 93 7.09 10.79 -12.38
CA THR A 93 7.68 9.79 -11.47
C THR A 93 7.75 8.37 -12.05
N GLN A 94 7.05 8.09 -13.15
CA GLN A 94 7.08 6.80 -13.86
C GLN A 94 7.97 6.81 -15.10
N GLN A 95 8.80 7.85 -15.31
CA GLN A 95 9.67 7.89 -16.48
C GLN A 95 10.70 6.74 -16.47
N PRO A 96 11.10 6.25 -17.67
CA PRO A 96 12.21 5.31 -17.78
C PRO A 96 13.45 5.88 -17.09
N PRO A 97 14.29 5.04 -16.47
CA PRO A 97 15.50 5.51 -15.82
C PRO A 97 16.45 6.12 -16.85
N ALA A 98 17.27 7.04 -16.35
CA ALA A 98 18.37 7.59 -17.13
C ALA A 98 19.34 6.48 -17.57
N PHE A 99 20.00 6.68 -18.71
CA PHE A 99 20.91 5.70 -19.30
C PHE A 99 22.13 5.38 -18.40
N ASP A 100 22.53 6.33 -17.57
CA ASP A 100 23.66 6.25 -16.62
C ASP A 100 23.25 5.80 -15.20
N ALA A 101 21.96 5.47 -15.01
CA ALA A 101 21.43 5.07 -13.71
C ALA A 101 22.12 3.81 -13.18
N LEU A 102 22.44 3.80 -11.88
CA LEU A 102 22.94 2.61 -11.20
C LEU A 102 21.81 1.59 -11.08
N LYS A 103 21.91 0.47 -11.81
CA LYS A 103 20.97 -0.64 -11.71
C LYS A 103 21.30 -1.56 -10.55
N ILE A 104 20.30 -1.82 -9.71
CA ILE A 104 20.36 -2.75 -8.58
C ILE A 104 19.11 -3.63 -8.64
N GLU A 105 19.28 -4.93 -8.45
CA GLU A 105 18.16 -5.85 -8.32
C GLU A 105 17.84 -6.02 -6.83
N VAL A 106 16.56 -5.91 -6.47
CA VAL A 106 16.07 -6.10 -5.10
C VAL A 106 15.17 -7.31 -5.09
N ILE A 107 15.49 -8.30 -4.25
CA ILE A 107 14.66 -9.48 -4.06
C ILE A 107 14.12 -9.48 -2.63
N GLY A 108 12.79 -9.50 -2.52
CA GLY A 108 12.10 -9.67 -1.25
C GLY A 108 12.01 -11.13 -0.86
N HIS A 109 12.30 -11.42 0.41
CA HIS A 109 12.15 -12.72 1.04
C HIS A 109 11.43 -12.56 2.38
N GLN A 110 10.72 -13.57 2.85
CA GLN A 110 10.27 -13.66 4.24
C GLN A 110 11.49 -13.88 5.16
N TRP A 111 11.93 -12.94 5.99
CA TRP A 111 11.55 -11.51 6.13
C TRP A 111 12.80 -10.63 6.06
N TRP A 112 13.48 -10.65 4.92
CA TRP A 112 14.76 -9.96 4.67
C TRP A 112 14.87 -9.51 3.21
N TRP A 113 15.82 -8.62 2.93
CA TRP A 113 16.02 -8.04 1.61
C TRP A 113 17.35 -8.47 1.01
N GLU A 114 17.33 -8.97 -0.22
CA GLU A 114 18.54 -9.24 -1.00
C GLU A 114 18.77 -8.12 -2.02
N TYR A 115 20.01 -7.68 -2.14
CA TYR A 115 20.42 -6.67 -3.11
C TYR A 115 21.51 -7.25 -4.01
N ARG A 116 21.30 -7.22 -5.32
CA ARG A 116 22.33 -7.61 -6.30
C ARG A 116 22.77 -6.38 -7.07
N TYR A 117 24.09 -6.26 -7.23
CA TYR A 117 24.76 -5.22 -8.01
C TYR A 117 25.37 -5.87 -9.26
N PRO A 118 24.61 -6.04 -10.37
CA PRO A 118 25.06 -6.87 -11.49
C PRO A 118 26.35 -6.37 -12.13
N SER A 119 26.56 -5.04 -12.17
CA SER A 119 27.76 -4.43 -12.73
C SER A 119 29.03 -4.69 -11.91
N ALA A 120 28.89 -4.97 -10.61
CA ALA A 120 29.99 -5.23 -9.70
C ALA A 120 30.10 -6.70 -9.28
N GLY A 121 29.10 -7.54 -9.63
CA GLY A 121 29.04 -8.95 -9.23
C GLY A 121 28.88 -9.15 -7.72
N ILE A 122 28.33 -8.16 -7.00
CA ILE A 122 28.13 -8.21 -5.54
C ILE A 122 26.68 -8.58 -5.22
N VAL A 123 26.50 -9.36 -4.16
CA VAL A 123 25.21 -9.61 -3.51
C VAL A 123 25.32 -9.26 -2.03
N THR A 124 24.39 -8.48 -1.51
CA THR A 124 24.30 -8.11 -0.09
C THR A 124 22.90 -8.35 0.45
N ALA A 125 22.76 -8.25 1.77
CA ALA A 125 21.49 -8.41 2.47
C ALA A 125 21.20 -7.22 3.40
N ASN A 126 19.93 -6.80 3.45
CA ASN A 126 19.32 -5.82 4.37
C ASN A 126 19.88 -4.37 4.36
N GLU A 127 21.07 -4.16 3.81
CA GLU A 127 21.68 -2.85 3.62
C GLU A 127 21.93 -2.57 2.14
N LEU A 128 21.22 -1.56 1.63
CA LEU A 128 21.34 -1.04 0.27
C LEU A 128 22.31 0.15 0.28
N HIS A 129 23.43 0.03 -0.41
CA HIS A 129 24.37 1.13 -0.62
C HIS A 129 24.17 1.79 -1.99
N VAL A 130 24.12 3.12 -2.02
CA VAL A 130 23.96 3.91 -3.24
C VAL A 130 24.77 5.22 -3.17
N PRO A 131 25.25 5.74 -4.31
CA PRO A 131 25.90 7.05 -4.35
C PRO A 131 24.88 8.20 -4.34
N VAL A 132 25.24 9.31 -3.70
CA VAL A 132 24.50 10.57 -3.71
C VAL A 132 24.55 11.23 -5.10
N GLY A 133 23.47 11.88 -5.52
CA GLY A 133 23.39 12.68 -6.75
C GLY A 133 23.33 11.89 -8.05
N ARG A 134 23.43 10.56 -8.00
CA ARG A 134 23.31 9.69 -9.17
C ARG A 134 21.92 9.04 -9.22
N PRO A 135 21.26 9.00 -10.38
CA PRO A 135 20.04 8.22 -10.55
C PRO A 135 20.28 6.74 -10.22
N VAL A 136 19.42 6.16 -9.38
CA VAL A 136 19.41 4.74 -9.04
C VAL A 136 18.12 4.15 -9.55
N VAL A 137 18.23 2.96 -10.14
CA VAL A 137 17.08 2.19 -10.58
C VAL A 137 17.08 0.83 -9.92
N LEU A 138 16.04 0.60 -9.12
CA LEU A 138 15.80 -0.67 -8.46
C LEU A 138 14.84 -1.48 -9.33
N GLU A 139 15.30 -2.63 -9.81
CA GLU A 139 14.44 -3.67 -10.38
C GLU A 139 14.07 -4.63 -9.26
N ILE A 140 12.79 -4.66 -8.91
CA ILE A 140 12.33 -5.29 -7.68
C ILE A 140 11.43 -6.49 -8.01
N SER A 141 11.68 -7.60 -7.32
CA SER A 141 10.95 -8.86 -7.45
C SER A 141 10.91 -9.62 -6.12
N THR A 142 10.11 -10.67 -6.01
CA THR A 142 10.00 -11.44 -4.76
C THR A 142 10.19 -12.92 -5.04
N ALA A 143 10.81 -13.62 -4.09
CA ALA A 143 10.99 -15.07 -4.13
C ALA A 143 9.80 -15.84 -3.54
N ASP A 144 8.89 -15.17 -2.83
CA ASP A 144 7.81 -15.81 -2.08
C ASP A 144 6.46 -15.08 -2.20
N VAL A 145 6.13 -14.18 -1.28
CA VAL A 145 4.86 -13.46 -1.16
C VAL A 145 5.03 -12.01 -1.61
N ILE A 146 3.92 -11.27 -1.65
CA ILE A 146 3.98 -9.84 -1.96
C ILE A 146 4.69 -9.12 -0.82
N HIS A 147 5.65 -8.26 -1.18
CA HIS A 147 6.30 -7.30 -0.28
C HIS A 147 6.14 -5.89 -0.85
N SER A 148 6.55 -4.86 -0.10
CA SER A 148 6.65 -3.50 -0.64
C SER A 148 7.89 -2.81 -0.15
N PHE A 149 8.79 -2.46 -1.07
CA PHE A 149 10.01 -1.75 -0.76
C PHE A 149 9.67 -0.29 -0.48
N TRP A 150 9.96 0.19 0.73
CA TRP A 150 9.71 1.58 1.10
C TRP A 150 10.80 2.17 1.98
N ALA A 151 11.49 3.17 1.43
CA ALA A 151 12.38 4.08 2.15
C ALA A 151 11.75 5.50 2.09
N PRO A 152 10.93 5.91 3.09
CA PRO A 152 10.06 7.08 2.99
C PRO A 152 10.75 8.40 2.65
N SER A 153 11.98 8.58 3.13
CA SER A 153 12.78 9.78 2.88
C SER A 153 13.38 9.85 1.48
N LEU A 154 13.41 8.73 0.75
CA LEU A 154 14.00 8.63 -0.58
C LEU A 154 12.93 8.56 -1.69
N GLY A 155 11.68 8.23 -1.35
CA GLY A 155 10.59 8.21 -2.32
C GLY A 155 9.36 7.43 -1.88
N GLY A 156 8.47 7.18 -2.85
CA GLY A 156 7.29 6.35 -2.67
C GLY A 156 7.64 4.87 -2.48
N LYS A 157 6.63 4.07 -2.12
CA LYS A 157 6.76 2.61 -2.06
C LYS A 157 6.53 1.97 -3.42
N ARG A 158 7.09 0.79 -3.64
CA ARG A 158 6.72 -0.07 -4.78
C ARG A 158 6.64 -1.52 -4.36
N ASP A 159 5.58 -2.18 -4.81
CA ASP A 159 5.28 -3.55 -4.42
C ASP A 159 6.09 -4.54 -5.26
N LEU A 160 6.53 -5.63 -4.62
CA LEU A 160 7.24 -6.76 -5.21
C LEU A 160 6.21 -7.87 -5.32
N ILE A 161 5.87 -8.26 -6.55
CA ILE A 161 4.76 -9.19 -6.82
C ILE A 161 5.33 -10.47 -7.42
N PRO A 162 4.98 -11.66 -6.90
CA PRO A 162 5.50 -12.91 -7.43
C PRO A 162 5.26 -13.04 -8.94
N GLY A 163 6.31 -13.37 -9.70
CA GLY A 163 6.24 -13.50 -11.16
C GLY A 163 6.30 -12.18 -11.95
N HIS A 164 6.42 -11.02 -11.28
CA HIS A 164 6.52 -9.72 -11.94
C HIS A 164 7.73 -8.93 -11.44
N VAL A 165 8.47 -8.34 -12.39
CA VAL A 165 9.53 -7.38 -12.08
C VAL A 165 8.94 -5.97 -12.15
N ASN A 166 8.95 -5.29 -11.01
CA ASN A 166 8.61 -3.88 -10.92
C ASN A 166 9.87 -3.02 -10.90
N ARG A 167 9.70 -1.71 -11.09
CA ARG A 167 10.81 -0.76 -11.04
C ARG A 167 10.46 0.44 -10.17
N ILE A 168 11.43 0.90 -9.38
CA ILE A 168 11.39 2.20 -8.72
C ILE A 168 12.71 2.94 -8.98
N THR A 169 12.59 4.22 -9.32
CA THR A 169 13.74 5.09 -9.63
C THR A 169 13.75 6.24 -8.64
N PHE A 170 14.93 6.58 -8.12
CA PHE A 170 15.13 7.76 -7.29
C PHE A 170 16.55 8.28 -7.42
N THR A 171 16.78 9.52 -7.00
CA THR A 171 18.11 10.12 -6.87
C THR A 171 18.23 10.65 -5.46
N ALA A 172 19.19 10.14 -4.69
CA ALA A 172 19.39 10.61 -3.32
C ALA A 172 20.12 11.95 -3.31
N GLU A 173 19.55 12.96 -2.64
CA GLU A 173 20.07 14.34 -2.67
C GLU A 173 21.08 14.64 -1.55
N SER A 174 21.13 13.79 -0.52
CA SER A 174 22.00 14.00 0.64
C SER A 174 22.58 12.69 1.14
N VAL A 175 23.83 12.75 1.58
CA VAL A 175 24.55 11.64 2.22
C VAL A 175 23.92 11.35 3.58
N GLY A 176 23.81 10.06 3.92
CA GLY A 176 23.28 9.65 5.21
C GLY A 176 22.71 8.23 5.20
N THR A 177 22.23 7.81 6.36
CA THR A 177 21.55 6.52 6.52
C THR A 177 20.05 6.74 6.60
N PHE A 178 19.31 6.15 5.67
CA PHE A 178 17.87 6.24 5.59
C PHE A 178 17.25 4.91 5.97
N THR A 179 16.31 4.92 6.91
CA THR A 179 15.60 3.73 7.34
C THR A 179 14.37 3.50 6.49
N GLY A 180 14.03 2.24 6.26
CA GLY A 180 12.80 1.82 5.63
C GLY A 180 12.27 0.52 6.22
N GLN A 181 11.17 0.05 5.63
CA GLN A 181 10.50 -1.17 6.05
C GLN A 181 9.71 -1.77 4.89
N CYS A 182 9.35 -3.05 5.01
CA CYS A 182 8.31 -3.63 4.20
C CYS A 182 6.98 -2.92 4.46
N ALA A 183 6.31 -2.46 3.40
CA ALA A 183 5.04 -1.73 3.47
C ALA A 183 3.85 -2.53 2.93
N GLU A 184 3.99 -3.86 2.81
CA GLU A 184 2.91 -4.78 2.46
C GLU A 184 2.95 -5.99 3.41
N PHE A 185 1.79 -6.38 3.93
CA PHE A 185 1.75 -7.43 4.95
C PHE A 185 2.22 -8.77 4.38
N CYS A 186 3.35 -9.26 4.88
CA CYS A 186 4.06 -10.43 4.33
C CYS A 186 4.24 -11.60 5.31
N GLY A 187 3.49 -11.60 6.42
CA GLY A 187 3.46 -12.70 7.40
C GLY A 187 3.94 -12.33 8.80
N GLU A 188 4.28 -13.35 9.60
CA GLU A 188 4.50 -13.23 11.05
C GLU A 188 5.56 -12.20 11.45
N SER A 189 6.68 -12.13 10.72
CA SER A 189 7.76 -11.17 11.01
C SER A 189 7.72 -9.92 10.14
N HIS A 190 6.57 -9.58 9.55
CA HIS A 190 6.39 -8.39 8.70
C HIS A 190 6.93 -7.10 9.36
N ALA A 191 6.61 -6.88 10.64
CA ALA A 191 7.05 -5.68 11.38
C ALA A 191 8.58 -5.61 11.59
N ASN A 192 9.29 -6.74 11.47
CA ASN A 192 10.74 -6.82 11.62
C ASN A 192 11.47 -6.77 10.28
N MET A 193 10.75 -6.79 9.15
CA MET A 193 11.31 -6.72 7.81
C MET A 193 11.76 -5.29 7.46
N ARG A 194 12.80 -4.83 8.16
CA ARG A 194 13.40 -3.51 8.02
C ARG A 194 14.44 -3.49 6.91
N LEU A 195 14.67 -2.32 6.35
CA LEU A 195 15.76 -2.06 5.42
C LEU A 195 16.49 -0.79 5.80
N ARG A 196 17.75 -0.71 5.39
CA ARG A 196 18.59 0.47 5.53
C ARG A 196 19.18 0.84 4.19
N VAL A 197 19.13 2.11 3.86
CA VAL A 197 19.78 2.66 2.67
C VAL A 197 20.93 3.56 3.11
N SER A 198 22.16 3.16 2.84
CA SER A 198 23.36 3.98 3.00
C SER A 198 23.57 4.81 1.73
N VAL A 199 23.38 6.11 1.82
CA VAL A 199 23.68 7.05 0.73
C VAL A 199 25.04 7.66 1.00
N GLU A 200 25.96 7.45 0.08
CA GLU A 200 27.38 7.73 0.29
C GLU A 200 27.93 8.65 -0.81
N SER A 201 29.10 9.24 -0.56
CA SER A 201 29.85 9.88 -1.64
C SER A 201 30.28 8.85 -2.68
N ASP A 202 30.48 9.29 -3.92
CA ASP A 202 30.90 8.43 -5.02
C ASP A 202 32.19 7.65 -4.72
N SER A 203 33.15 8.29 -4.02
CA SER A 203 34.40 7.64 -3.58
C SER A 203 34.17 6.62 -2.47
N ALA A 204 33.32 6.92 -1.50
CA ALA A 204 33.01 6.00 -0.40
C ALA A 204 32.26 4.77 -0.92
N PHE A 205 31.27 4.96 -1.80
CA PHE A 205 30.54 3.87 -2.45
C PHE A 205 31.48 2.96 -3.26
N ARG A 206 32.41 3.53 -4.05
CA ARG A 206 33.43 2.73 -4.76
C ARG A 206 34.36 1.98 -3.81
N GLY A 207 34.77 2.60 -2.71
CA GLY A 207 35.57 1.96 -1.67
C GLY A 207 34.82 0.79 -1.02
N TRP A 208 33.54 0.98 -0.74
CA TRP A 208 32.65 -0.07 -0.24
C TRP A 208 32.53 -1.24 -1.23
N LEU A 209 32.27 -0.96 -2.51
CA LEU A 209 32.24 -2.00 -3.56
C LEU A 209 33.56 -2.78 -3.62
N ALA A 210 34.71 -2.10 -3.55
CA ALA A 210 36.01 -2.74 -3.53
C ALA A 210 36.18 -3.68 -2.31
N GLY A 211 35.72 -3.24 -1.14
CA GLY A 211 35.75 -4.02 0.11
C GLY A 211 34.88 -5.27 0.08
N GLN A 212 33.79 -5.27 -0.70
CA GLN A 212 32.95 -6.46 -0.94
C GLN A 212 33.56 -7.43 -1.98
N GLY A 213 34.73 -7.11 -2.53
CA GLY A 213 35.38 -7.87 -3.61
C GLY A 213 34.89 -7.51 -5.02
N GLY A 214 34.08 -6.45 -5.17
CA GLY A 214 33.43 -6.06 -6.44
C GLY A 214 34.23 -5.19 -7.39
N LEU A 215 35.56 -5.20 -7.31
CA LEU A 215 36.43 -4.60 -8.33
C LEU A 215 37.53 -5.59 -8.73
N GLY A 216 37.13 -6.82 -9.04
CA GLY A 216 38.03 -7.94 -9.34
C GLY A 216 37.52 -8.88 -10.44
N ARG A 217 37.19 -8.36 -11.63
CA ARG A 217 37.39 -8.96 -12.98
C ARG A 217 36.61 -8.14 -14.02
N PRO A 218 37.19 -7.82 -15.19
CA PRO A 218 36.40 -7.28 -16.30
C PRO A 218 35.29 -8.27 -16.65
N ALA A 219 34.08 -7.74 -16.85
CA ALA A 219 32.90 -8.51 -17.19
C ALA A 219 33.22 -9.47 -18.35
N ALA A 220 33.14 -10.78 -18.08
CA ALA A 220 33.13 -11.77 -19.15
C ALA A 220 31.90 -11.47 -20.03
N LYS A 221 32.15 -11.23 -21.32
CA LYS A 221 31.10 -11.11 -22.32
C LYS A 221 30.21 -12.34 -22.24
N GLY A 222 28.92 -12.12 -21.98
CA GLY A 222 27.86 -13.11 -22.21
C GLY A 222 27.57 -14.02 -21.03
N SER A 223 26.81 -13.51 -20.07
CA SER A 223 25.78 -14.33 -19.42
C SER A 223 24.47 -13.56 -19.45
N VAL A 224 23.74 -13.72 -20.55
CA VAL A 224 22.29 -13.52 -20.51
C VAL A 224 21.77 -14.50 -19.48
N VAL A 225 21.39 -14.02 -18.31
CA VAL A 225 20.61 -14.82 -17.36
C VAL A 225 19.29 -15.10 -18.07
N PRO A 226 18.96 -16.37 -18.40
CA PRO A 226 17.66 -16.67 -18.97
C PRO A 226 16.59 -16.21 -17.98
N PRO A 227 15.40 -15.76 -18.43
CA PRO A 227 14.31 -15.50 -17.52
C PRO A 227 14.15 -16.72 -16.62
N LEU A 228 14.04 -16.49 -15.29
CA LEU A 228 13.78 -17.56 -14.34
C LEU A 228 12.65 -18.41 -14.91
N ARG A 229 12.96 -19.63 -15.36
CA ARG A 229 11.93 -20.64 -15.53
C ARG A 229 11.37 -20.78 -14.14
N LEU A 230 10.15 -20.30 -13.92
CA LEU A 230 9.30 -20.75 -12.83
C LEU A 230 9.52 -22.26 -12.77
N HIS A 231 10.20 -22.71 -11.73
CA HIS A 231 10.31 -24.12 -11.48
C HIS A 231 8.87 -24.53 -11.24
N ARG A 232 8.25 -25.12 -12.27
CA ARG A 232 6.96 -25.78 -12.13
C ARG A 232 7.19 -26.74 -10.97
N LEU A 233 6.60 -26.42 -9.81
CA LEU A 233 6.50 -27.34 -8.69
C LEU A 233 6.13 -28.68 -9.32
N PRO A 234 6.82 -29.78 -8.98
CA PRO A 234 6.49 -31.07 -9.56
C PRO A 234 4.98 -31.25 -9.42
N HIS A 235 4.28 -31.32 -10.56
CA HIS A 235 2.97 -31.93 -10.56
C HIS A 235 3.24 -33.32 -10.04
N GLY A 236 2.83 -33.56 -8.80
CA GLY A 236 2.88 -34.90 -8.24
C GLY A 236 2.02 -35.76 -9.14
N ASP A 237 2.67 -36.59 -9.96
CA ASP A 237 2.13 -37.88 -10.36
C ASP A 237 2.10 -38.74 -9.10
N GLY A 238 1.24 -38.33 -8.16
CA GLY A 238 0.99 -38.98 -6.89
C GLY A 238 0.08 -40.16 -7.15
N GLY A 239 0.67 -41.29 -7.53
CA GLY A 239 0.08 -42.58 -7.23
C GLY A 239 -0.15 -42.64 -5.72
N LEU A 240 -1.40 -42.42 -5.30
CA LEU A 240 -1.82 -42.56 -3.91
C LEU A 240 -1.66 -44.02 -3.51
N GLY A 241 -0.67 -44.30 -2.66
CA GLY A 241 -0.60 -45.52 -1.88
C GLY A 241 -1.90 -45.69 -1.07
N GLY A 242 -2.43 -46.90 -1.06
CA GLY A 242 -3.78 -47.22 -0.58
C GLY A 242 -4.10 -46.91 0.89
N SER A 243 -3.13 -46.47 1.70
CA SER A 243 -3.35 -46.10 3.11
C SER A 243 -3.92 -44.69 3.29
N ASP A 244 -3.52 -43.73 2.46
CA ASP A 244 -3.81 -42.31 2.72
C ASP A 244 -5.22 -41.91 2.24
N ARG A 245 -5.80 -42.69 1.31
CA ARG A 245 -7.18 -42.54 0.85
C ARG A 245 -8.19 -42.86 1.95
N ALA A 246 -7.91 -43.87 2.79
CA ALA A 246 -8.83 -44.26 3.86
C ALA A 246 -8.91 -43.19 4.97
N GLU A 247 -7.80 -42.50 5.26
CA GLU A 247 -7.78 -41.46 6.29
C GLU A 247 -8.39 -40.13 5.82
N LEU A 248 -8.27 -39.80 4.54
CA LEU A 248 -8.94 -38.63 3.93
C LEU A 248 -10.47 -38.82 3.85
N ASP A 249 -10.95 -40.02 3.49
CA ASP A 249 -12.39 -40.33 3.47
C ASP A 249 -13.00 -40.31 4.88
N ALA A 250 -12.29 -40.84 5.89
CA ALA A 250 -12.75 -40.82 7.28
C ALA A 250 -12.85 -39.39 7.86
N ARG A 251 -11.90 -38.51 7.52
CA ARG A 251 -11.94 -37.10 7.95
C ARG A 251 -13.04 -36.31 7.24
N GLY A 252 -13.27 -36.57 5.95
CA GLY A 252 -14.36 -35.97 5.16
C GLY A 252 -15.74 -36.34 5.69
N GLN A 253 -15.98 -37.61 6.01
CA GLN A 253 -17.25 -38.08 6.57
C GLN A 253 -17.53 -37.48 7.96
N SER A 254 -16.51 -37.28 8.82
CA SER A 254 -16.71 -36.64 10.13
C SER A 254 -17.08 -35.15 10.02
N HIS A 255 -16.71 -34.49 8.92
CA HIS A 255 -16.98 -33.08 8.69
C HIS A 255 -18.40 -32.87 8.13
N ASP A 256 -18.87 -33.81 7.31
CA ASP A 256 -20.24 -33.83 6.79
C ASP A 256 -21.27 -34.25 7.84
N ASP A 257 -20.93 -35.21 8.72
CA ASP A 257 -21.79 -35.59 9.85
C ASP A 257 -21.94 -34.46 10.87
N ARG A 258 -20.90 -33.66 11.10
CA ARG A 258 -20.98 -32.47 11.96
C ARG A 258 -21.87 -31.38 11.34
N ARG A 259 -21.84 -31.21 10.01
CA ARG A 259 -22.72 -30.27 9.29
C ARG A 259 -24.17 -30.72 9.29
N ARG A 260 -24.44 -32.02 9.13
CA ARG A 260 -25.80 -32.58 9.18
C ARG A 260 -26.42 -32.47 10.58
N ARG A 261 -25.66 -32.79 11.64
CA ARG A 261 -26.13 -32.64 13.03
C ARG A 261 -26.41 -31.18 13.40
N ALA A 262 -25.60 -30.23 12.90
CA ALA A 262 -25.85 -28.80 13.08
C ALA A 262 -27.12 -28.31 12.35
N ALA A 263 -27.42 -28.87 11.17
CA ALA A 263 -28.63 -28.54 10.40
C ALA A 263 -29.92 -29.13 11.01
N GLU A 264 -29.83 -30.31 11.65
CA GLU A 264 -30.95 -30.93 12.36
C GLU A 264 -31.25 -30.22 13.70
N HIS A 265 -30.22 -29.74 14.42
CA HIS A 265 -30.42 -28.98 15.65
C HIS A 265 -31.07 -27.60 15.42
N ALA A 266 -30.92 -27.03 14.22
CA ALA A 266 -31.56 -25.78 13.83
C ALA A 266 -33.05 -25.92 13.46
N ARG A 267 -33.56 -27.15 13.27
CA ARG A 267 -34.97 -27.44 12.98
C ARG A 267 -35.64 -28.06 14.20
N GLY A 268 -35.94 -27.23 15.20
CA GLY A 268 -36.73 -27.63 16.36
C GLY A 268 -38.16 -28.08 15.99
N PRO A 269 -38.82 -28.92 16.80
CA PRO A 269 -40.15 -29.44 16.51
C PRO A 269 -41.21 -28.36 16.79
N GLY A 270 -41.73 -27.71 15.75
CA GLY A 270 -42.79 -26.70 15.93
C GLY A 270 -43.25 -25.94 14.68
N ALA A 271 -43.08 -26.48 13.47
CA ALA A 271 -43.50 -25.81 12.24
C ALA A 271 -44.46 -26.69 11.43
N LEU A 272 -45.63 -26.97 11.99
CA LEU A 272 -46.80 -27.43 11.24
C LEU A 272 -47.98 -26.52 11.61
N ASP A 273 -48.71 -26.11 10.56
CA ASP A 273 -50.03 -25.47 10.58
C ASP A 273 -50.13 -23.94 10.71
N GLN A 274 -49.92 -23.21 9.59
CA GLN A 274 -50.46 -21.85 9.38
C GLN A 274 -50.77 -21.54 7.89
N ARG A 275 -51.27 -22.50 7.11
CA ARG A 275 -51.65 -22.25 5.70
C ARG A 275 -53.12 -22.47 5.35
N SER A 276 -53.99 -22.65 6.36
CA SER A 276 -55.40 -23.00 6.13
C SER A 276 -56.42 -21.92 6.56
N ALA A 277 -56.04 -20.84 7.25
CA ALA A 277 -56.98 -19.92 7.91
C ALA A 277 -57.08 -18.50 7.31
N GLY A 278 -56.74 -18.30 6.04
CA GLY A 278 -56.65 -16.97 5.42
C GLY A 278 -57.68 -16.66 4.32
N ARG A 279 -58.67 -17.52 4.07
CA ARG A 279 -59.52 -17.43 2.85
C ARG A 279 -61.02 -17.18 3.11
N GLU A 280 -61.40 -16.64 4.27
CA GLU A 280 -62.81 -16.36 4.61
C GLU A 280 -63.13 -14.94 5.11
N ALA A 281 -62.26 -13.95 4.89
CA ALA A 281 -62.54 -12.56 5.30
C ALA A 281 -62.31 -11.54 4.17
N ARG A 282 -63.06 -11.69 3.06
CA ARG A 282 -63.42 -10.59 2.15
C ARG A 282 -64.82 -10.85 1.57
N ARG A 283 -65.83 -10.43 2.32
CA ARG A 283 -67.01 -9.77 1.78
C ARG A 283 -66.87 -8.29 2.11
#